data_AF-A0A0C3K6R9-F1
#
_entry.id   AF-A0A0C3K6R9-F1
#
_cell.length_a   1.000
_cell.length_b   1.000
_cell.length_c   1.000
_cell.angle_alpha   90.00
_cell.angle_beta   90.00
_cell.angle_gamma   90.00
#
_symmetry.space_group_name_H-M   'P 1'
#
loop_
_entity.id
_entity.type
_entity.pdbx_description
1 polymer ?
#
loop_
_entity_poly.entity_id
_entity_poly.type
_entity_poly.pdbx_seq_one_letter_code
_entity_poly.pdbx_strand_id
1 'polypeptide(L)' 'RPHLCTHCNETFRRIHDAKRHAYGALGIKNYACMGGCGMTFKRSEGRARH' A
#
# COMPACT_ATOMS: atom_id res chain seq x y z
N ARG A 1 16.42 -10.31 -4.76
CA ARG A 1 15.24 -9.64 -4.18
C ARG A 1 14.71 -10.56 -3.06
N PRO A 2 15.13 -10.40 -1.80
CA PRO A 2 14.89 -11.41 -0.77
C PRO A 2 13.47 -11.40 -0.18
N HIS A 3 12.65 -10.39 -0.50
CA HIS A 3 11.33 -10.24 0.12
C HIS A 3 10.22 -10.71 -0.81
N LEU A 4 9.73 -11.93 -0.62
CA LEU A 4 8.57 -12.46 -1.35
C LEU A 4 7.26 -11.83 -0.82
N CYS A 5 6.32 -11.57 -1.71
CA CYS A 5 4.94 -11.32 -1.32
C CYS A 5 4.31 -12.61 -0.80
N THR A 6 3.47 -12.54 0.23
CA THR A 6 2.76 -13.71 0.76
C THR A 6 1.52 -14.09 -0.04
N HIS A 7 1.05 -13.19 -0.91
CA HIS A 7 -0.17 -13.38 -1.72
C HIS A 7 0.12 -13.65 -3.19
N CYS A 8 1.37 -13.49 -3.64
CA CYS A 8 1.80 -13.79 -4.99
C CYS A 8 3.28 -14.17 -5.00
N ASN A 9 3.76 -14.77 -6.08
CA ASN A 9 5.16 -15.21 -6.18
C ASN A 9 6.14 -14.09 -6.60
N GLU A 10 5.75 -12.82 -6.45
CA GLU A 10 6.61 -11.68 -6.74
C GLU A 10 7.61 -11.45 -5.60
N THR A 11 8.88 -11.31 -5.96
CA THR A 11 9.95 -10.94 -5.04
C THR A 11 10.22 -9.45 -5.12
N PHE A 12 10.66 -8.82 -4.04
CA PHE A 12 10.98 -7.39 -3.94
C PHE A 12 12.34 -7.14 -3.29
N ARG A 13 12.92 -5.96 -3.54
CA ARG A 13 14.23 -5.58 -3.00
C ARG A 13 14.16 -5.15 -1.54
N ARG A 14 13.00 -4.68 -1.07
CA ARG A 14 12.77 -4.25 0.32
C ARG A 14 11.44 -4.79 0.82
N ILE A 15 11.34 -5.03 2.13
CA ILE A 15 10.13 -5.56 2.76
C ILE A 15 8.94 -4.60 2.65
N HIS A 16 9.18 -3.28 2.73
CA HIS A 16 8.11 -2.29 2.59
C HIS A 16 7.54 -2.24 1.18
N ASP A 17 8.35 -2.55 0.15
CA ASP A 17 7.88 -2.64 -1.23
C ASP A 17 6.94 -3.85 -1.40
N ALA A 18 7.31 -5.00 -0.83
CA ALA A 18 6.46 -6.20 -0.83
C ALA A 18 5.14 -5.97 -0.08
N LYS A 19 5.19 -5.35 1.11
CA LYS A 19 3.97 -5.01 1.88
C LYS A 19 3.07 -4.04 1.12
N ARG A 20 3.63 -2.98 0.53
CA ARG A 20 2.87 -2.01 -0.28
C ARG A 20 2.23 -2.68 -1.49
N HIS A 21 2.95 -3.57 -2.16
CA HIS A 21 2.40 -4.38 -3.25
C HIS A 21 1.20 -5.20 -2.77
N ALA A 22 1.34 -5.93 -1.65
CA ALA A 22 0.28 -6.77 -1.10
C ALA A 22 -0.99 -5.96 -0.76
N TYR A 23 -0.85 -4.79 -0.13
CA TYR A 23 -1.99 -3.90 0.12
C TYR A 23 -2.68 -3.45 -1.17
N GLY A 24 -1.90 -3.18 -2.22
CA GLY A 24 -2.43 -2.83 -3.53
C GLY A 24 -3.27 -3.93 -4.15
N ALA A 25 -2.79 -5.18 -4.08
CA ALA A 25 -3.45 -6.38 -4.60
C ALA A 25 -4.73 -6.73 -3.84
N LEU A 26 -4.72 -6.61 -2.51
CA LEU A 26 -5.88 -6.82 -1.64
C LEU A 26 -6.88 -5.64 -1.66
N GLY A 27 -6.57 -4.57 -2.41
CA GLY A 27 -7.40 -3.36 -2.44
C GLY A 27 -7.42 -2.57 -1.13
N ILE A 28 -6.54 -2.89 -0.18
CA ILE A 28 -6.48 -2.24 1.13
C ILE A 28 -5.97 -0.81 0.98
N LYS A 29 -6.75 0.14 1.51
CA LYS A 29 -6.44 1.56 1.52
C LYS A 29 -6.22 2.04 2.95
N ASN A 30 -4.99 1.89 3.43
CA ASN A 30 -4.62 2.16 4.83
C ASN A 30 -4.55 3.67 5.18
N TYR A 31 -4.67 4.56 4.20
CA TYR A 31 -4.48 5.99 4.42
C TYR A 31 -5.82 6.73 4.26
N ALA A 32 -6.54 6.93 5.35
CA ALA A 32 -7.77 7.71 5.35
C ALA A 32 -7.48 9.22 5.45
N CYS A 33 -8.27 10.02 4.73
CA CYS A 33 -8.34 11.46 4.87
C CYS A 33 -8.95 11.84 6.22
N MET A 34 -8.18 12.53 7.05
CA MET A 34 -8.66 13.00 8.37
C MET A 34 -9.48 14.30 8.27
N GLY A 35 -9.53 14.94 7.10
CA GLY A 35 -10.29 16.17 6.86
C GLY A 35 -11.80 15.98 6.71
N GLY A 36 -12.37 14.83 7.11
CA GLY A 36 -13.81 14.57 7.03
C GLY A 36 -14.34 14.18 5.65
N CYS A 37 -13.48 14.07 4.65
CA CYS A 37 -13.87 13.78 3.27
C CYS A 37 -14.20 12.29 2.98
N GLY A 38 -13.91 11.39 3.95
CA GLY A 38 -14.17 9.95 3.83
C GLY A 38 -13.30 9.20 2.82
N MET A 39 -12.41 9.90 2.09
CA MET A 39 -11.57 9.27 1.07
C MET A 39 -10.44 8.44 1.70
N THR A 40 -10.16 7.29 1.10
CA THR A 40 -9.07 6.41 1.48
C THR A 40 -8.11 6.21 0.31
N PHE A 41 -6.82 6.10 0.64
CA PHE A 41 -5.72 6.02 -0.32
C PHE A 41 -4.87 4.78 -0.05
N LYS A 42 -4.30 4.23 -1.13
CA LYS A 42 -3.33 3.11 -1.05
C LYS A 42 -1.95 3.57 -0.56
N ARG A 43 -1.64 4.87 -0.64
CA ARG A 43 -0.34 5.47 -0.30
C ARG A 43 -0.52 6.76 0.51
N SER A 44 0.42 7.01 1.42
CA SER A 44 0.47 8.25 2.21
C SER A 44 0.60 9.50 1.33
N GLU A 45 1.45 9.44 0.30
CA GLU A 45 1.64 10.53 -0.66
C GLU A 45 0.33 10.86 -1.40
N GLY A 46 -0.46 9.85 -1.74
CA GLY A 46 -1.77 10.06 -2.36
C GLY A 46 -2.74 10.80 -1.44
N ARG A 47 -2.74 10.46 -0.14
CA ARG A 47 -3.49 11.20 0.88
C ARG A 47 -2.95 12.61 1.10
N ALA A 48 -1.63 12.81 1.00
CA ALA A 48 -0.99 14.10 1.30
C ALA A 48 -1.16 15.13 0.17
N ARG A 49 -1.31 14.68 -1.08
CA ARG A 49 -1.55 15.52 -2.26
C ARG A 49 -3.03 15.75 -2.55
N HIS A 50 -3.88 14.98 -1.89
CA HIS A 50 -5.33 15.09 -1.91
C HIS A 50 -5.75 16.20 -0.96
#